data_AF-A0A9P5PAQ7-F1
#
_entry.id   AF-A0A9P5PAQ7-F1
#
_cell.length_a   1.000
_cell.length_b   1.000
_cell.length_c   1.000
_cell.angle_alpha   90.00
_cell.angle_beta   90.00
_cell.angle_gamma   90.00
#
_symmetry.space_group_name_H-M   'P 1'
#
loop_
_entity.id
_entity.type
_entity.pdbx_description
1 polymer ?
#
loop_
_entity_poly.entity_id
_entity_poly.type
_entity_poly.pdbx_seq_one_letter_code
_entity_poly.pdbx_strand_id
1 'polypeptide(L)'
;MHIWISYMVKTYTEPLLPFYDSEDDSFGMRALRTVILVYLELLSKGVIRIQELESTPGAADMVVRVQIYGLCVYRDGPSSSAYYEVSARLLDMMSSDWDNFWSRVHEDTLTDISIPASTALIKVLTRLCQKRPLAVRYRDLSRWLYVFSYAGPSQTFLQQLMKRRSVYFVTRILTRIGKNMESTQGQNILNDANVLDTWKFAVQHLLFALDYGGHDAIVLSLELGLFSTLWSFSQVCGDSLLGDYTVGELYGAIVGIVAAASLYRTVLKALQKGLQKHPLRNRALEWDQVQAHSVPIWREFKKAIRSAVSKISLDRASGSMLRTRCCTKRQKEFPAQRTLEISTVSLLLQYMKWAVDKTNWQTKMLINIPFEALQTEITKVP
;
A
#
# COMPACT_ATOMS: atom_id res chain seq x y z
N MET A 1 -32.09 -14.31 10.80
CA MET A 1 -30.78 -14.16 11.46
C MET A 1 -30.02 -12.93 10.98
N HIS A 2 -29.79 -12.74 9.68
CA HIS A 2 -29.09 -11.56 9.15
C HIS A 2 -29.70 -10.23 9.64
N ILE A 3 -31.03 -10.10 9.67
CA ILE A 3 -31.74 -8.92 10.23
C ILE A 3 -31.32 -8.65 11.68
N TRP A 4 -31.25 -9.69 12.52
CA TRP A 4 -30.85 -9.56 13.92
C TRP A 4 -29.38 -9.12 14.06
N ILE A 5 -28.49 -9.72 13.26
CA ILE A 5 -27.08 -9.33 13.23
C ILE A 5 -26.92 -7.88 12.78
N SER A 6 -27.59 -7.49 11.68
CA SER A 6 -27.55 -6.12 11.18
C SER A 6 -28.07 -5.14 12.23
N TYR A 7 -29.12 -5.48 12.95
CA TYR A 7 -29.62 -4.67 14.06
C TYR A 7 -28.55 -4.52 15.15
N MET A 8 -27.96 -5.63 15.60
CA MET A 8 -26.94 -5.61 16.65
C MET A 8 -25.74 -4.73 16.28
N VAL A 9 -25.24 -4.86 15.05
CA VAL A 9 -24.07 -4.10 14.57
C VAL A 9 -24.39 -2.62 14.41
N LYS A 10 -25.49 -2.28 13.72
CA LYS A 10 -25.83 -0.87 13.44
C LYS A 10 -26.26 -0.11 14.69
N THR A 11 -26.93 -0.78 15.64
CA THR A 11 -27.43 -0.13 16.87
C THR A 11 -26.36 -0.06 17.95
N TYR A 12 -25.54 -1.10 18.13
CA TYR A 12 -24.63 -1.19 19.29
C TYR A 12 -23.15 -1.16 18.94
N THR A 13 -22.76 -1.51 17.72
CA THR A 13 -21.35 -1.56 17.33
C THR A 13 -20.90 -0.27 16.65
N GLU A 14 -21.49 0.05 15.50
CA GLU A 14 -21.05 1.19 14.66
C GLU A 14 -20.99 2.53 15.41
N PRO A 15 -22.00 2.92 16.21
CA PRO A 15 -21.98 4.21 16.92
C PRO A 15 -20.87 4.28 17.98
N LEU A 16 -20.44 3.13 18.51
CA LEU A 16 -19.49 3.03 19.60
C LEU A 16 -18.04 2.81 19.14
N LEU A 17 -17.80 2.53 17.85
CA LEU A 17 -16.45 2.32 17.27
C LEU A 17 -15.39 3.36 17.69
N PRO A 18 -15.68 4.69 17.74
CA PRO A 18 -14.69 5.67 18.17
C PRO A 18 -14.21 5.52 19.61
N PHE A 19 -15.05 4.92 20.46
CA PHE A 19 -14.89 4.83 21.92
C PHE A 19 -14.34 3.48 22.38
N TYR A 20 -14.07 2.53 21.48
CA TYR A 20 -13.51 1.21 21.85
C TYR A 20 -12.11 1.27 22.47
N ASP A 21 -11.53 2.46 22.58
CA ASP A 21 -10.31 2.75 23.32
C ASP A 21 -10.53 3.03 24.82
N SER A 22 -11.73 3.39 25.26
CA SER A 22 -12.01 3.57 26.69
C SER A 22 -12.09 2.20 27.37
N GLU A 23 -11.47 2.07 28.54
CA GLU A 23 -11.12 0.81 29.22
C GLU A 23 -12.26 -0.16 29.53
N ASP A 24 -13.51 0.16 29.22
CA ASP A 24 -14.64 -0.68 29.56
C ASP A 24 -14.98 -1.75 28.51
N ASP A 25 -15.41 -2.92 29.00
CA ASP A 25 -16.08 -3.98 28.23
C ASP A 25 -17.51 -3.51 27.88
N SER A 26 -17.56 -2.45 27.07
CA SER A 26 -18.80 -1.80 26.67
C SER A 26 -19.75 -2.81 26.01
N PHE A 27 -21.04 -2.58 26.14
CA PHE A 27 -22.06 -3.43 25.54
C PHE A 27 -21.82 -3.66 24.03
N GLY A 28 -21.35 -2.62 23.31
CA GLY A 28 -21.01 -2.72 21.88
C GLY A 28 -19.90 -3.71 21.56
N MET A 29 -18.90 -3.84 22.44
CA MET A 29 -17.81 -4.81 22.30
C MET A 29 -18.29 -6.25 22.45
N ARG A 30 -19.16 -6.50 23.43
CA ARG A 30 -19.80 -7.81 23.63
C ARG A 30 -20.75 -8.17 22.48
N ALA A 31 -21.52 -7.18 21.99
CA ALA A 31 -22.38 -7.34 20.82
C ALA A 31 -21.54 -7.74 19.58
N LEU A 32 -20.48 -6.98 19.29
CA LEU A 32 -19.58 -7.26 18.17
C LEU A 32 -18.98 -8.67 18.27
N ARG A 33 -18.45 -9.05 19.42
CA ARG A 33 -17.90 -10.42 19.63
C ARG A 33 -18.93 -11.50 19.38
N THR A 34 -20.12 -11.33 19.93
CA THR A 34 -21.21 -12.30 19.77
C THR A 34 -21.53 -12.48 18.28
N VAL A 35 -21.62 -11.38 17.55
CA VAL A 35 -21.87 -11.39 16.10
C VAL A 35 -20.72 -12.06 15.33
N ILE A 36 -19.45 -11.74 15.61
CA ILE A 36 -18.31 -12.37 14.94
C ILE A 36 -18.33 -13.89 15.20
N LEU A 37 -18.55 -14.32 16.44
CA LEU A 37 -18.60 -15.74 16.81
C LEU A 37 -19.74 -16.48 16.09
N VAL A 38 -20.91 -15.86 16.01
CA VAL A 38 -22.06 -16.42 15.28
C VAL A 38 -21.70 -16.60 13.80
N TYR A 39 -21.13 -15.59 13.14
CA TYR A 39 -20.73 -15.73 11.74
C TYR A 39 -19.65 -16.79 11.54
N LEU A 40 -18.62 -16.82 12.38
CA LEU A 40 -17.55 -17.80 12.30
C LEU A 40 -18.10 -19.22 12.44
N GLU A 41 -18.96 -19.47 13.41
CA GLU A 41 -19.54 -20.79 13.67
C GLU A 41 -20.43 -21.26 12.51
N LEU A 42 -21.27 -20.36 11.98
CA LEU A 42 -22.20 -20.71 10.91
C LEU A 42 -21.49 -20.93 9.57
N LEU A 43 -20.48 -20.12 9.26
CA LEU A 43 -19.69 -20.30 8.05
C LEU A 43 -18.81 -21.55 8.15
N SER A 44 -18.14 -21.76 9.29
CA SER A 44 -17.23 -22.91 9.46
C SER A 44 -17.95 -24.26 9.44
N LYS A 45 -19.20 -24.30 9.89
CA LYS A 45 -20.07 -25.48 9.79
C LYS A 45 -20.78 -25.62 8.44
N GLY A 46 -20.59 -24.67 7.52
CA GLY A 46 -21.28 -24.64 6.22
C GLY A 46 -22.80 -24.48 6.34
N VAL A 47 -23.28 -23.95 7.48
CA VAL A 47 -24.69 -23.64 7.71
C VAL A 47 -25.12 -22.44 6.87
N ILE A 48 -24.22 -21.45 6.74
CA ILE A 48 -24.35 -20.38 5.76
C ILE A 48 -23.36 -20.67 4.62
N ARG A 49 -23.87 -20.75 3.40
CA ARG A 49 -23.06 -20.92 2.18
C ARG A 49 -22.85 -19.58 1.47
N ILE A 50 -21.80 -19.49 0.65
CA ILE A 50 -21.52 -18.28 -0.14
C ILE A 50 -22.71 -17.93 -1.05
N GLN A 51 -23.35 -18.92 -1.68
CA GLN A 51 -24.52 -18.69 -2.53
C GLN A 51 -25.69 -18.07 -1.76
N GLU A 52 -25.85 -18.42 -0.48
CA GLU A 52 -26.91 -17.86 0.37
C GLU A 52 -26.61 -16.41 0.73
N LEU A 53 -25.33 -16.08 0.99
CA LEU A 53 -24.87 -14.71 1.19
C LEU A 53 -25.06 -13.84 -0.06
N GLU A 54 -24.80 -14.39 -1.25
CA GLU A 54 -25.05 -13.73 -2.54
C GLU A 54 -26.53 -13.45 -2.75
N SER A 55 -27.39 -14.43 -2.44
CA SER A 55 -28.84 -14.31 -2.62
C SER A 55 -29.53 -13.40 -1.61
N THR A 56 -28.87 -13.07 -0.49
CA THR A 56 -29.44 -12.26 0.60
C THR A 56 -28.85 -10.85 0.56
N PRO A 57 -29.62 -9.82 0.16
CA PRO A 57 -29.12 -8.45 0.06
C PRO A 57 -28.50 -7.95 1.37
N GLY A 58 -27.27 -7.43 1.31
CA GLY A 58 -26.54 -6.88 2.45
C GLY A 58 -25.92 -7.91 3.40
N ALA A 59 -26.14 -9.22 3.20
CA ALA A 59 -25.58 -10.25 4.06
C ALA A 59 -24.06 -10.27 4.02
N ALA A 60 -23.48 -10.30 2.83
CA ALA A 60 -22.03 -10.35 2.62
C ALA A 60 -21.34 -9.08 3.16
N ASP A 61 -21.87 -7.90 2.85
CA ASP A 61 -21.39 -6.60 3.39
C ASP A 61 -21.34 -6.62 4.92
N MET A 62 -22.36 -7.16 5.57
CA MET A 62 -22.39 -7.26 7.03
C MET A 62 -21.30 -8.18 7.59
N VAL A 63 -21.00 -9.30 6.92
CA VAL A 63 -19.88 -10.17 7.32
C VAL A 63 -18.56 -9.40 7.25
N VAL A 64 -18.35 -8.64 6.16
CA VAL A 64 -17.15 -7.81 5.97
C VAL A 64 -17.06 -6.69 7.01
N ARG A 65 -18.15 -5.96 7.28
CA ARG A 65 -18.20 -4.92 8.32
C ARG A 65 -17.82 -5.46 9.68
N VAL A 66 -18.43 -6.58 10.06
CA VAL A 66 -18.15 -7.26 11.34
C VAL A 66 -16.69 -7.68 11.44
N GLN A 67 -16.13 -8.22 10.36
CA GLN A 67 -14.71 -8.56 10.27
C GLN A 67 -13.83 -7.32 10.47
N ILE A 68 -14.04 -6.24 9.72
CA ILE A 68 -13.26 -5.00 9.81
C ILE A 68 -13.37 -4.39 11.21
N TYR A 69 -14.58 -4.35 11.79
CA TYR A 69 -14.80 -3.82 13.13
C TYR A 69 -14.10 -4.67 14.19
N GLY A 70 -14.07 -5.98 14.03
CA GLY A 70 -13.26 -6.87 14.88
C GLY A 70 -11.76 -6.52 14.84
N LEU A 71 -11.22 -6.16 13.66
CA LEU A 71 -9.83 -5.73 13.54
C LEU A 71 -9.55 -4.36 14.19
N CYS A 72 -10.55 -3.49 14.30
CA CYS A 72 -10.43 -2.21 15.00
C CYS A 72 -10.20 -2.36 16.52
N VAL A 73 -10.56 -3.52 17.10
CA VAL A 73 -10.46 -3.78 18.54
C VAL A 73 -9.12 -4.42 18.88
N TYR A 74 -8.05 -3.73 18.53
CA TYR A 74 -6.71 -4.13 18.93
C TYR A 74 -6.32 -3.46 20.25
N ARG A 75 -6.25 -4.24 21.34
CA ARG A 75 -5.69 -3.85 22.64
C ARG A 75 -4.53 -4.75 23.04
N ASP A 76 -3.64 -4.18 23.84
CA ASP A 76 -2.55 -4.91 24.47
C ASP A 76 -3.07 -5.69 25.68
N GLY A 77 -3.44 -6.96 25.47
CA GLY A 77 -3.84 -7.85 26.54
C GLY A 77 -4.37 -9.21 26.04
N PRO A 78 -4.42 -10.23 26.92
CA PRO A 78 -4.88 -11.57 26.56
C PRO A 78 -6.37 -11.61 26.17
N SER A 79 -7.21 -10.80 26.81
CA SER A 79 -8.65 -10.70 26.50
C SER A 79 -8.91 -10.06 25.12
N SER A 80 -8.03 -9.18 24.65
CA SER A 80 -8.14 -8.56 23.33
C SER A 80 -7.71 -9.47 22.19
N SER A 81 -6.86 -10.48 22.46
CA SER A 81 -6.43 -11.41 21.41
C SER A 81 -7.61 -12.22 20.89
N ALA A 82 -8.60 -12.53 21.74
CA ALA A 82 -9.75 -13.32 21.33
C ALA A 82 -10.61 -12.61 20.26
N TYR A 83 -10.91 -11.32 20.40
CA TYR A 83 -11.71 -10.57 19.41
C TYR A 83 -11.01 -10.51 18.05
N TYR A 84 -9.74 -10.16 18.11
CA TYR A 84 -8.87 -10.04 16.96
C TYR A 84 -8.70 -11.40 16.25
N GLU A 85 -8.44 -12.47 17.01
CA GLU A 85 -8.20 -13.81 16.50
C GLU A 85 -9.45 -14.41 15.82
N VAL A 86 -10.64 -14.17 16.38
CA VAL A 86 -11.89 -14.65 15.77
C VAL A 86 -12.17 -13.89 14.46
N SER A 87 -11.94 -12.57 14.41
CA SER A 87 -12.04 -11.80 13.16
C SER A 87 -10.98 -12.23 12.13
N ALA A 88 -9.77 -12.52 12.60
CA ALA A 88 -8.70 -13.04 11.76
C ALA A 88 -9.05 -14.40 11.14
N ARG A 89 -9.67 -15.31 11.89
CA ARG A 89 -10.15 -16.59 11.35
C ARG A 89 -11.24 -16.40 10.30
N LEU A 90 -12.11 -15.42 10.48
CA LEU A 90 -13.14 -15.08 9.50
C LEU A 90 -12.49 -14.57 8.19
N LEU A 91 -11.45 -13.75 8.28
CA LEU A 91 -10.66 -13.34 7.11
C LEU A 91 -9.93 -14.51 6.45
N ASP A 92 -9.30 -15.37 7.25
CA ASP A 92 -8.61 -16.57 6.77
C ASP A 92 -9.58 -17.53 6.04
N MET A 93 -10.88 -17.51 6.36
CA MET A 93 -11.91 -18.24 5.62
C MET A 93 -12.34 -17.55 4.32
N MET A 94 -12.40 -16.21 4.32
CA MET A 94 -12.75 -15.45 3.11
C MET A 94 -11.67 -15.53 2.04
N SER A 95 -10.42 -15.79 2.42
CA SER A 95 -9.29 -15.81 1.50
C SER A 95 -9.37 -16.93 0.44
N SER A 96 -10.12 -18.01 0.70
CA SER A 96 -10.25 -19.12 -0.27
C SER A 96 -11.03 -18.74 -1.53
N ASP A 97 -11.98 -17.81 -1.42
CA ASP A 97 -12.83 -17.33 -2.52
C ASP A 97 -12.64 -15.83 -2.76
N TRP A 98 -11.42 -15.34 -2.46
CA TRP A 98 -11.13 -13.92 -2.46
C TRP A 98 -11.40 -13.27 -3.81
N ASP A 99 -10.77 -13.79 -4.87
CA ASP A 99 -10.79 -13.14 -6.19
C ASP A 99 -12.17 -13.19 -6.85
N ASN A 100 -13.00 -14.19 -6.51
CA ASN A 100 -14.31 -14.40 -7.13
C ASN A 100 -15.41 -13.55 -6.50
N PHE A 101 -15.47 -13.55 -5.16
CA PHE A 101 -16.60 -13.01 -4.42
C PHE A 101 -16.18 -11.94 -3.42
N TRP A 102 -15.27 -12.28 -2.50
CA TRP A 102 -15.00 -11.42 -1.34
C TRP A 102 -14.27 -10.13 -1.67
N SER A 103 -13.45 -10.10 -2.74
CA SER A 103 -12.77 -8.91 -3.22
C SER A 103 -13.76 -7.79 -3.58
N ARG A 104 -14.78 -8.11 -4.39
CA ARG A 104 -15.85 -7.18 -4.78
C ARG A 104 -16.65 -6.71 -3.58
N VAL A 105 -17.10 -7.64 -2.74
CA VAL A 105 -17.87 -7.29 -1.53
C VAL A 105 -17.04 -6.38 -0.60
N HIS A 106 -15.75 -6.64 -0.44
CA HIS A 106 -14.86 -5.78 0.34
C HIS A 106 -14.74 -4.39 -0.26
N GLU A 107 -14.50 -4.28 -1.56
CA GLU A 107 -14.39 -2.99 -2.25
C GLU A 107 -15.66 -2.13 -2.06
N ASP A 108 -16.83 -2.75 -2.27
CA ASP A 108 -18.13 -2.09 -2.09
C ASP A 108 -18.32 -1.66 -0.62
N THR A 109 -18.10 -2.59 0.31
CA THR A 109 -18.27 -2.34 1.76
C THR A 109 -17.35 -1.23 2.27
N LEU A 110 -16.10 -1.20 1.79
CA LEU A 110 -15.10 -0.22 2.22
C LEU A 110 -15.40 1.18 1.68
N THR A 111 -16.03 1.27 0.51
CA THR A 111 -16.51 2.54 -0.05
C THR A 111 -17.58 3.17 0.84
N ASP A 112 -18.39 2.33 1.49
CA ASP A 112 -19.46 2.73 2.40
C ASP A 112 -19.07 2.71 3.89
N ILE A 113 -17.78 2.53 4.20
CA ILE A 113 -17.34 2.45 5.59
C ILE A 113 -17.39 3.83 6.27
N SER A 114 -17.88 3.84 7.50
CA SER A 114 -18.04 5.09 8.25
C SER A 114 -16.70 5.75 8.60
N ILE A 115 -16.69 7.09 8.67
CA ILE A 115 -15.53 7.88 9.14
C ILE A 115 -15.03 7.41 10.54
N PRO A 116 -15.90 7.04 11.49
CA PRO A 116 -15.51 6.35 12.72
C PRO A 116 -14.60 5.13 12.53
N ALA A 117 -14.94 4.24 11.60
CA ALA A 117 -14.17 3.02 11.38
C ALA A 117 -12.77 3.32 10.83
N SER A 118 -12.65 4.21 9.84
CA SER A 118 -11.33 4.65 9.34
C SER A 118 -10.48 5.33 10.44
N THR A 119 -11.12 6.03 11.37
CA THR A 119 -10.43 6.58 12.56
C THR A 119 -9.86 5.48 13.43
N ALA A 120 -10.68 4.49 13.80
CA ALA A 120 -10.27 3.39 14.65
C ALA A 120 -9.13 2.59 14.01
N LEU A 121 -9.22 2.29 12.72
CA LEU A 121 -8.18 1.60 11.95
C LEU A 121 -6.83 2.33 12.00
N ILE A 122 -6.82 3.66 11.82
CA ILE A 122 -5.59 4.44 11.92
C ILE A 122 -5.01 4.45 13.33
N LYS A 123 -5.86 4.46 14.36
CA LYS A 123 -5.39 4.38 15.75
C LYS A 123 -4.67 3.04 16.00
N VAL A 124 -5.21 1.93 15.48
CA VAL A 124 -4.55 0.62 15.53
C VAL A 124 -3.17 0.68 14.87
N LEU A 125 -3.08 1.21 13.64
CA LEU A 125 -1.77 1.42 12.99
C LEU A 125 -0.81 2.25 13.82
N THR A 126 -1.30 3.35 14.40
CA THR A 126 -0.49 4.27 15.20
C THR A 126 0.14 3.54 16.36
N ARG A 127 -0.67 2.74 17.10
CA ARG A 127 -0.20 1.92 18.21
C ARG A 127 0.84 0.90 17.75
N LEU A 128 0.55 0.16 16.68
CA LEU A 128 1.47 -0.83 16.12
C LEU A 128 2.81 -0.21 15.71
N CYS A 129 2.78 0.99 15.13
CA CYS A 129 3.97 1.75 14.78
C CYS A 129 4.78 2.19 16.01
N GLN A 130 4.13 2.48 17.13
CA GLN A 130 4.78 2.91 18.37
C GLN A 130 5.44 1.75 19.14
N LYS A 131 5.00 0.50 18.92
CA LYS A 131 5.59 -0.68 19.59
C LYS A 131 7.06 -0.89 19.24
N ARG A 132 7.81 -1.51 20.15
CA ARG A 132 9.20 -1.94 19.89
C ARG A 132 9.23 -3.04 18.82
N PRO A 133 10.27 -3.13 17.97
CA PRO A 133 10.31 -4.07 16.85
C PRO A 133 10.09 -5.55 17.23
N LEU A 134 10.67 -5.99 18.35
CA LEU A 134 10.53 -7.36 18.86
C LEU A 134 9.14 -7.66 19.45
N ALA A 135 8.34 -6.62 19.72
CA ALA A 135 6.99 -6.73 20.27
C ALA A 135 5.89 -6.55 19.19
N VAL A 136 6.28 -6.37 17.92
CA VAL A 136 5.32 -6.28 16.81
C VAL A 136 4.83 -7.69 16.50
N ARG A 137 3.52 -7.90 16.60
CA ARG A 137 2.88 -9.13 16.15
C ARG A 137 2.64 -9.02 14.65
N TYR A 138 3.61 -9.45 13.84
CA TYR A 138 3.52 -9.37 12.37
C TYR A 138 2.35 -10.18 11.81
N ARG A 139 1.96 -11.27 12.48
CA ARG A 139 0.73 -12.02 12.16
C ARG A 139 -0.52 -11.14 12.22
N ASP A 140 -0.59 -10.23 13.19
CA ASP A 140 -1.76 -9.37 13.33
C ASP A 140 -1.74 -8.23 12.31
N LEU A 141 -0.53 -7.75 12.03
CA LEU A 141 -0.31 -6.64 11.12
C LEU A 141 -0.51 -7.04 9.65
N SER A 142 -0.07 -8.22 9.25
CA SER A 142 -0.26 -8.76 7.89
C SER A 142 -1.73 -8.86 7.52
N ARG A 143 -2.57 -9.43 8.38
CA ARG A 143 -4.03 -9.52 8.16
C ARG A 143 -4.73 -8.17 8.09
N TRP A 144 -4.26 -7.21 8.88
CA TRP A 144 -4.78 -5.86 8.82
C TRP A 144 -4.38 -5.17 7.50
N LEU A 145 -3.11 -5.32 7.10
CA LEU A 145 -2.60 -4.76 5.85
C LEU A 145 -3.21 -5.46 4.64
N TYR A 146 -3.54 -6.75 4.74
CA TYR A 146 -4.25 -7.52 3.73
C TYR A 146 -5.53 -6.78 3.32
N VAL A 147 -6.42 -6.51 4.29
CA VAL A 147 -7.66 -5.76 4.03
C VAL A 147 -7.36 -4.42 3.33
N PHE A 148 -6.30 -3.73 3.74
CA PHE A 148 -5.94 -2.41 3.22
C PHE A 148 -5.35 -2.44 1.81
N SER A 149 -4.64 -3.50 1.48
CA SER A 149 -4.03 -3.71 0.18
C SER A 149 -5.08 -3.96 -0.89
N TYR A 150 -6.17 -4.63 -0.53
CA TYR A 150 -7.31 -4.89 -1.41
C TYR A 150 -8.41 -3.83 -1.31
N ALA A 151 -8.37 -2.98 -0.29
CA ALA A 151 -9.14 -1.74 -0.22
C ALA A 151 -8.64 -0.65 -1.20
N GLY A 152 -7.46 -0.86 -1.81
CA GLY A 152 -6.79 0.09 -2.70
C GLY A 152 -7.63 0.69 -3.83
N PRO A 153 -8.58 -0.05 -4.45
CA PRO A 153 -9.49 0.51 -5.44
C PRO A 153 -10.49 1.54 -4.87
N SER A 154 -10.87 1.43 -3.59
CA SER A 154 -11.84 2.35 -2.97
C SER A 154 -11.22 3.73 -2.71
N GLN A 155 -11.49 4.66 -3.64
CA GLN A 155 -10.96 6.03 -3.59
C GLN A 155 -11.35 6.76 -2.30
N THR A 156 -12.62 6.63 -1.87
CA THR A 156 -13.14 7.30 -0.69
C THR A 156 -12.43 6.85 0.57
N PHE A 157 -12.30 5.53 0.75
CA PHE A 157 -11.64 4.95 1.91
C PHE A 157 -10.16 5.32 1.93
N LEU A 158 -9.46 5.17 0.80
CA LEU A 158 -8.06 5.51 0.69
C LEU A 158 -7.82 7.00 0.99
N GLN A 159 -8.63 7.91 0.45
CA GLN A 159 -8.54 9.34 0.78
C GLN A 159 -8.69 9.61 2.28
N GLN A 160 -9.58 8.90 2.98
CA GLN A 160 -9.73 9.04 4.43
C GLN A 160 -8.49 8.55 5.19
N LEU A 161 -7.91 7.43 4.78
CA LEU A 161 -6.66 6.92 5.36
C LEU A 161 -5.48 7.87 5.12
N MET A 162 -5.38 8.40 3.90
CA MET A 162 -4.33 9.34 3.49
C MET A 162 -4.36 10.62 4.32
N LYS A 163 -5.56 11.22 4.50
CA LYS A 163 -5.77 12.38 5.37
C LYS A 163 -5.29 12.14 6.80
N ARG A 164 -5.20 10.88 7.22
CA ARG A 164 -4.86 10.44 8.57
C ARG A 164 -3.46 9.84 8.69
N ARG A 165 -2.56 10.17 7.75
CA ARG A 165 -1.14 9.81 7.78
C ARG A 165 -0.88 8.29 7.67
N SER A 166 -1.75 7.52 7.01
CA SER A 166 -1.50 6.08 6.76
C SER A 166 -0.13 5.83 6.12
N VAL A 167 0.28 6.66 5.15
CA VAL A 167 1.61 6.60 4.50
C VAL A 167 2.74 6.68 5.50
N TYR A 168 2.64 7.56 6.50
CA TYR A 168 3.67 7.68 7.54
C TYR A 168 3.83 6.36 8.30
N PHE A 169 2.70 5.81 8.75
CA PHE A 169 2.68 4.59 9.56
C PHE A 169 3.15 3.37 8.76
N VAL A 170 2.62 3.18 7.55
CA VAL A 170 2.99 2.05 6.68
C VAL A 170 4.46 2.15 6.26
N THR A 171 4.95 3.33 5.90
CA THR A 171 6.38 3.51 5.58
C THR A 171 7.26 3.24 6.81
N ARG A 172 6.84 3.64 8.02
CA ARG A 172 7.57 3.36 9.26
C ARG A 172 7.65 1.86 9.55
N ILE A 173 6.57 1.12 9.33
CA ILE A 173 6.54 -0.35 9.44
C ILE A 173 7.52 -0.97 8.46
N LEU A 174 7.46 -0.58 7.18
CA LEU A 174 8.39 -1.06 6.16
C LEU A 174 9.83 -0.76 6.55
N THR A 175 10.15 0.47 6.94
CA THR A 175 11.52 0.85 7.36
C THR A 175 12.00 0.07 8.57
N ARG A 176 11.11 -0.31 9.49
CA ARG A 176 11.47 -1.17 10.63
C ARG A 176 11.82 -2.58 10.17
N ILE A 177 11.01 -3.16 9.29
CA ILE A 177 11.26 -4.47 8.68
C ILE A 177 12.61 -4.45 7.95
N GLY A 178 12.85 -3.44 7.10
CA GLY A 178 14.10 -3.28 6.36
C GLY A 178 15.34 -3.13 7.24
N LYS A 179 15.25 -2.40 8.36
CA LYS A 179 16.36 -2.31 9.33
C LYS A 179 16.69 -3.63 10.00
N ASN A 180 15.68 -4.43 10.31
CA ASN A 180 15.89 -5.74 10.92
C ASN A 180 16.56 -6.71 9.94
N MET A 181 16.29 -6.59 8.63
CA MET A 181 16.92 -7.39 7.58
C MET A 181 18.40 -7.10 7.38
N GLU A 182 18.84 -5.88 7.68
CA GLU A 182 20.24 -5.47 7.59
C GLU A 182 21.10 -6.03 8.74
N SER A 183 20.48 -6.65 9.75
CA SER A 183 21.19 -7.31 10.84
C SER A 183 21.66 -8.73 10.44
N THR A 184 22.68 -9.26 11.12
CA THR A 184 23.20 -10.62 10.89
C THR A 184 22.17 -11.74 11.09
N GLN A 185 21.03 -11.44 11.74
CA GLN A 185 19.88 -12.35 11.89
C GLN A 185 18.77 -12.11 10.86
N GLY A 186 18.95 -11.16 9.95
CA GLY A 186 17.91 -10.65 9.05
C GLY A 186 17.35 -11.66 8.05
N GLN A 187 18.14 -12.65 7.63
CA GLN A 187 17.66 -13.73 6.77
C GLN A 187 16.66 -14.65 7.50
N ASN A 188 16.86 -14.91 8.80
CA ASN A 188 15.93 -15.73 9.58
C ASN A 188 14.56 -15.06 9.76
N ILE A 189 14.52 -13.72 9.71
CA ILE A 189 13.28 -12.95 9.82
C ILE A 189 12.39 -13.13 8.57
N LEU A 190 13.00 -13.38 7.41
CA LEU A 190 12.26 -13.62 6.17
C LEU A 190 11.69 -15.03 6.04
N ASN A 191 12.16 -15.96 6.86
CA ASN A 191 11.53 -17.27 6.99
C ASN A 191 10.18 -17.20 7.74
N ASP A 192 9.87 -16.07 8.40
CA ASP A 192 8.55 -15.84 8.97
C ASP A 192 7.58 -15.32 7.90
N ALA A 193 6.66 -16.19 7.48
CA ALA A 193 5.61 -15.88 6.51
C ALA A 193 4.83 -14.60 6.87
N ASN A 194 4.62 -14.32 8.17
CA ASN A 194 3.85 -13.15 8.59
C ASN A 194 4.62 -11.84 8.36
N VAL A 195 5.95 -11.86 8.45
CA VAL A 195 6.78 -10.69 8.15
C VAL A 195 6.76 -10.42 6.65
N LEU A 196 6.87 -11.48 5.86
CA LEU A 196 6.81 -11.42 4.40
C LEU A 196 5.46 -10.88 3.92
N ASP A 197 4.35 -11.42 4.46
CA ASP A 197 2.99 -10.95 4.18
C ASP A 197 2.78 -9.50 4.62
N THR A 198 3.27 -9.14 5.81
CA THR A 198 3.23 -7.75 6.28
C THR A 198 3.91 -6.83 5.27
N TRP A 199 5.10 -7.20 4.80
CA TRP A 199 5.82 -6.38 3.82
C TRP A 199 5.04 -6.29 2.51
N LYS A 200 4.57 -7.42 1.97
CA LYS A 200 3.81 -7.49 0.72
C LYS A 200 2.62 -6.53 0.77
N PHE A 201 1.75 -6.69 1.76
CA PHE A 201 0.53 -5.91 1.85
C PHE A 201 0.78 -4.45 2.20
N ALA A 202 1.84 -4.14 2.95
CA ALA A 202 2.27 -2.76 3.18
C ALA A 202 2.76 -2.08 1.90
N VAL A 203 3.53 -2.77 1.07
CA VAL A 203 4.01 -2.27 -0.22
C VAL A 203 2.85 -2.08 -1.19
N GLN A 204 1.92 -3.03 -1.27
CA GLN A 204 0.73 -2.92 -2.10
C GLN A 204 -0.17 -1.75 -1.65
N HIS A 205 -0.43 -1.59 -0.35
CA HIS A 205 -1.13 -0.41 0.16
C HIS A 205 -0.40 0.89 -0.21
N LEU A 206 0.93 0.91 -0.06
CA LEU A 206 1.73 2.07 -0.38
C LEU A 206 1.66 2.41 -1.87
N LEU A 207 1.65 1.42 -2.76
CA LEU A 207 1.48 1.62 -4.20
C LEU A 207 0.21 2.43 -4.50
N PHE A 208 -0.94 2.01 -3.97
CA PHE A 208 -2.19 2.76 -4.11
C PHE A 208 -2.11 4.13 -3.44
N ALA A 209 -1.57 4.20 -2.23
CA ALA A 209 -1.44 5.45 -1.49
C ALA A 209 -0.56 6.49 -2.20
N LEU A 210 0.49 6.07 -2.92
CA LEU A 210 1.35 6.96 -3.69
C LEU A 210 0.69 7.41 -4.99
N ASP A 211 -0.03 6.51 -5.67
CA ASP A 211 -0.78 6.83 -6.89
C ASP A 211 -1.88 7.86 -6.62
N TYR A 212 -2.63 7.68 -5.52
CA TYR A 212 -3.72 8.59 -5.15
C TYR A 212 -3.27 9.81 -4.34
N GLY A 213 -2.30 9.65 -3.43
CA GLY A 213 -1.84 10.71 -2.53
C GLY A 213 -0.97 11.77 -3.20
N GLY A 214 -0.47 11.48 -4.41
CA GLY A 214 0.37 12.39 -5.18
C GLY A 214 1.68 12.75 -4.47
N HIS A 215 2.19 13.95 -4.76
CA HIS A 215 3.56 14.35 -4.40
C HIS A 215 3.83 14.39 -2.90
N ASP A 216 2.84 14.76 -2.08
CA ASP A 216 3.03 14.87 -0.63
C ASP A 216 3.25 13.50 0.01
N ALA A 217 2.50 12.49 -0.44
CA ALA A 217 2.67 11.10 -0.02
C ALA A 217 4.04 10.57 -0.42
N ILE A 218 4.46 10.87 -1.66
CA ILE A 218 5.77 10.48 -2.18
C ILE A 218 6.89 11.14 -1.36
N VAL A 219 6.86 12.46 -1.17
CA VAL A 219 7.88 13.17 -0.37
C VAL A 219 7.96 12.61 1.04
N LEU A 220 6.82 12.42 1.71
CA LEU A 220 6.76 11.89 3.06
C LEU A 220 7.39 10.48 3.14
N SER A 221 7.03 9.59 2.23
CA SER A 221 7.57 8.22 2.20
C SER A 221 9.08 8.19 1.95
N LEU A 222 9.58 9.05 1.04
CA LEU A 222 11.01 9.21 0.76
C LEU A 222 11.78 9.71 1.98
N GLU A 223 11.25 10.70 2.69
CA GLU A 223 11.88 11.25 3.91
C GLU A 223 11.98 10.21 5.04
N LEU A 224 11.03 9.28 5.10
CA LEU A 224 10.99 8.17 6.05
C LEU A 224 11.88 6.98 5.66
N GLY A 225 12.57 7.06 4.52
CA GLY A 225 13.56 6.07 4.10
C GLY A 225 13.03 4.96 3.21
N LEU A 226 11.88 5.15 2.54
CA LEU A 226 11.26 4.16 1.64
C LEU A 226 12.27 3.46 0.73
N PHE A 227 13.15 4.21 0.06
CA PHE A 227 14.12 3.63 -0.87
C PHE A 227 15.19 2.76 -0.22
N SER A 228 15.67 3.14 0.98
CA SER A 228 16.61 2.29 1.70
C SER A 228 15.97 0.95 1.99
N THR A 229 14.71 0.97 2.40
CA THR A 229 13.92 -0.21 2.73
C THR A 229 13.63 -1.08 1.52
N LEU A 230 13.09 -0.49 0.45
CA LEU A 230 12.78 -1.22 -0.79
C LEU A 230 14.03 -1.85 -1.40
N TRP A 231 15.14 -1.12 -1.38
CA TRP A 231 16.42 -1.64 -1.83
C TRP A 231 16.84 -2.84 -0.98
N SER A 232 16.93 -2.71 0.35
CA SER A 232 17.34 -3.80 1.23
C SER A 232 16.47 -5.05 1.02
N PHE A 233 15.16 -4.87 0.94
CA PHE A 233 14.25 -5.99 0.76
C PHE A 233 14.44 -6.70 -0.58
N SER A 234 14.61 -5.93 -1.66
CA SER A 234 14.84 -6.47 -3.01
C SER A 234 16.12 -7.30 -3.13
N GLN A 235 17.12 -7.03 -2.28
CA GLN A 235 18.36 -7.79 -2.27
C GLN A 235 18.21 -9.13 -1.55
N VAL A 236 17.37 -9.19 -0.51
CA VAL A 236 17.25 -10.41 0.30
C VAL A 236 16.19 -11.37 -0.26
N CYS A 237 15.12 -10.86 -0.86
CA CYS A 237 14.01 -11.71 -1.33
C CYS A 237 14.13 -12.16 -2.80
N GLY A 238 15.04 -11.58 -3.59
CA GLY A 238 15.18 -11.90 -5.02
C GLY A 238 13.83 -11.81 -5.76
N ASP A 239 13.53 -12.82 -6.59
CA ASP A 239 12.29 -12.95 -7.37
C ASP A 239 11.24 -13.84 -6.70
N SER A 240 11.28 -13.96 -5.38
CA SER A 240 10.28 -14.74 -4.66
C SER A 240 8.87 -14.26 -5.02
N LEU A 241 8.01 -15.22 -5.37
CA LEU A 241 6.61 -14.97 -5.66
C LEU A 241 5.90 -14.58 -4.36
N LEU A 242 5.12 -13.50 -4.43
CA LEU A 242 4.30 -13.00 -3.34
C LEU A 242 2.83 -13.01 -3.79
N GLY A 243 2.27 -14.20 -4.00
CA GLY A 243 0.96 -14.36 -4.66
C GLY A 243 1.07 -14.03 -6.15
N ASP A 244 0.20 -13.14 -6.65
CA ASP A 244 0.13 -12.79 -8.08
C ASP A 244 1.27 -11.89 -8.58
N TYR A 245 2.07 -11.32 -7.66
CA TYR A 245 3.15 -10.41 -8.00
C TYR A 245 4.50 -10.91 -7.48
N THR A 246 5.55 -10.66 -8.23
CA THR A 246 6.93 -10.80 -7.74
C THR A 246 7.32 -9.59 -6.89
N VAL A 247 8.28 -9.77 -5.97
CA VAL A 247 8.92 -8.65 -5.25
C VAL A 247 9.47 -7.60 -6.23
N GLY A 248 10.03 -8.06 -7.36
CA GLY A 248 10.58 -7.22 -8.42
C GLY A 248 9.52 -6.34 -9.10
N GLU A 249 8.32 -6.87 -9.35
CA GLU A 249 7.21 -6.11 -9.95
C GLU A 249 6.70 -5.01 -9.02
N LEU A 250 6.42 -5.34 -7.75
CA LEU A 250 5.98 -4.35 -6.77
C LEU A 250 7.03 -3.26 -6.54
N TYR A 251 8.30 -3.66 -6.47
CA TYR A 251 9.43 -2.74 -6.40
C TYR A 251 9.48 -1.81 -7.63
N GLY A 252 9.42 -2.39 -8.83
CA GLY A 252 9.46 -1.67 -10.10
C GLY A 252 8.30 -0.69 -10.23
N ALA A 253 7.10 -1.07 -9.81
CA ALA A 253 5.91 -0.22 -9.83
C ALA A 253 6.08 1.01 -8.92
N ILE A 254 6.53 0.84 -7.67
CA ILE A 254 6.78 1.99 -6.78
C ILE A 254 7.90 2.89 -7.32
N VAL A 255 9.01 2.30 -7.78
CA VAL A 255 10.11 3.07 -8.38
C VAL A 255 9.61 3.84 -9.60
N GLY A 256 8.75 3.24 -10.43
CA GLY A 256 8.10 3.86 -11.57
C GLY A 256 7.25 5.08 -11.20
N ILE A 257 6.36 4.94 -10.21
CA ILE A 257 5.53 6.06 -9.71
C ILE A 257 6.42 7.20 -9.21
N VAL A 258 7.44 6.88 -8.42
CA VAL A 258 8.34 7.90 -7.87
C VAL A 258 9.19 8.55 -8.98
N ALA A 259 9.62 7.80 -9.98
CA ALA A 259 10.33 8.31 -11.14
C ALA A 259 9.46 9.28 -11.96
N ALA A 260 8.20 8.93 -12.22
CA ALA A 260 7.26 9.81 -12.88
C ALA A 260 7.03 11.11 -12.07
N ALA A 261 6.91 10.98 -10.75
CA ALA A 261 6.75 12.13 -9.86
C ALA A 261 8.04 12.98 -9.70
N SER A 262 9.21 12.50 -10.14
CA SER A 262 10.46 13.26 -10.08
C SER A 262 10.48 14.50 -10.97
N LEU A 263 9.52 14.64 -11.89
CA LEU A 263 9.27 15.87 -12.65
C LEU A 263 8.91 17.06 -11.76
N TYR A 264 8.40 16.79 -10.56
CA TYR A 264 8.03 17.82 -9.60
C TYR A 264 9.22 18.18 -8.72
N ARG A 265 9.51 19.48 -8.61
CA ARG A 265 10.70 19.97 -7.90
C ARG A 265 10.75 19.56 -6.43
N THR A 266 9.60 19.45 -5.76
CA THR A 266 9.50 19.01 -4.35
C THR A 266 9.94 17.57 -4.19
N VAL A 267 9.42 16.68 -5.03
CA VAL A 267 9.81 15.27 -5.10
C VAL A 267 11.28 15.14 -5.46
N LEU A 268 11.74 15.87 -6.49
CA LEU A 268 13.14 15.82 -6.91
C LEU A 268 14.12 16.25 -5.82
N LYS A 269 13.78 17.29 -5.03
CA LYS A 269 14.59 17.70 -3.87
C LYS A 269 14.66 16.62 -2.81
N ALA A 270 13.52 15.98 -2.50
CA ALA A 270 13.47 14.88 -1.54
C ALA A 270 14.29 13.68 -2.05
N LEU A 271 14.19 13.37 -3.34
CA LEU A 271 14.98 12.33 -4.01
C LEU A 271 16.48 12.62 -3.96
N GLN A 272 16.88 13.85 -4.29
CA GLN A 272 18.29 14.27 -4.25
C GLN A 272 18.85 14.12 -2.83
N LYS A 273 18.11 14.59 -1.82
CA LYS A 273 18.48 14.43 -0.40
C LYS A 273 18.58 12.95 -0.01
N GLY A 274 17.65 12.11 -0.47
CA GLY A 274 17.67 10.67 -0.23
C GLY A 274 18.88 9.98 -0.87
N LEU A 275 19.14 10.23 -2.15
CA LEU A 275 20.26 9.64 -2.91
C LEU A 275 21.63 10.11 -2.43
N GLN A 276 21.73 11.32 -1.85
CA GLN A 276 22.96 11.83 -1.25
C GLN A 276 23.27 11.21 0.12
N LYS A 277 22.29 10.61 0.82
CA LYS A 277 22.54 9.91 2.08
C LYS A 277 23.36 8.65 1.82
N HIS A 278 24.45 8.51 2.59
CA HIS A 278 25.47 7.45 2.52
C HIS A 278 24.96 6.01 2.25
N PRO A 279 23.88 5.50 2.89
CA PRO A 279 23.43 4.13 2.67
C PRO A 279 22.99 3.84 1.23
N LEU A 280 22.45 4.81 0.49
CA LEU A 280 22.04 4.58 -0.92
C LEU A 280 23.18 4.82 -1.93
N ARG A 281 24.22 5.53 -1.50
CA ARG A 281 25.40 5.88 -2.31
C ARG A 281 26.38 4.70 -2.45
N ASN A 282 26.60 3.94 -1.38
CA ASN A 282 27.62 2.88 -1.33
C ASN A 282 27.07 1.45 -1.50
N ARG A 283 25.77 1.21 -1.27
CA ARG A 283 25.17 -0.15 -1.40
C ARG A 283 25.18 -0.77 -2.80
N ALA A 284 25.60 -0.02 -3.83
CA ALA A 284 25.75 -0.54 -5.19
C ALA A 284 27.15 -1.06 -5.51
N LEU A 285 28.14 -0.85 -4.65
CA LEU A 285 29.56 -1.07 -4.96
C LEU A 285 30.17 -2.34 -4.35
N GLU A 286 29.49 -3.02 -3.42
CA GLU A 286 30.12 -4.11 -2.65
C GLU A 286 29.67 -5.53 -3.06
N TRP A 287 28.72 -5.68 -3.99
CA TRP A 287 28.10 -6.99 -4.27
C TRP A 287 27.88 -7.22 -5.78
N ASP A 288 28.97 -7.30 -6.54
CA ASP A 288 28.97 -7.67 -7.98
C ASP A 288 28.50 -9.12 -8.27
N GLN A 289 27.98 -9.84 -7.26
CA GLN A 289 27.59 -11.25 -7.37
C GLN A 289 26.08 -11.51 -7.29
N VAL A 290 25.24 -10.50 -7.04
CA VAL A 290 23.79 -10.71 -6.91
C VAL A 290 23.07 -10.33 -8.22
N GLN A 291 22.67 -11.34 -9.01
CA GLN A 291 21.86 -11.22 -10.23
C GLN A 291 20.39 -10.86 -9.94
N ALA A 292 20.09 -10.02 -8.95
CA ALA A 292 18.70 -9.68 -8.62
C ALA A 292 18.09 -8.75 -9.69
N HIS A 293 16.86 -9.05 -10.12
CA HIS A 293 16.09 -8.25 -11.09
C HIS A 293 15.90 -6.77 -10.68
N SER A 294 16.07 -6.45 -9.39
CA SER A 294 15.99 -5.08 -8.88
C SER A 294 17.20 -4.21 -9.21
N VAL A 295 18.37 -4.81 -9.48
CA VAL A 295 19.62 -4.06 -9.72
C VAL A 295 19.56 -3.23 -11.02
N PRO A 296 19.13 -3.77 -12.18
CA PRO A 296 18.94 -2.97 -13.39
C PRO A 296 17.93 -1.83 -13.20
N ILE A 297 16.78 -2.11 -12.59
CA ILE A 297 15.73 -1.12 -12.31
C ILE A 297 16.29 0.06 -11.51
N TRP A 298 17.03 -0.24 -10.45
CA TRP A 298 17.62 0.77 -9.59
C TRP A 298 18.73 1.58 -10.26
N ARG A 299 19.55 0.93 -11.10
CA ARG A 299 20.60 1.59 -11.87
C ARG A 299 20.01 2.60 -12.85
N GLU A 300 19.02 2.20 -13.63
CA GLU A 300 18.35 3.08 -14.59
C GLU A 300 17.61 4.21 -13.88
N PHE A 301 16.93 3.92 -12.78
CA PHE A 301 16.32 4.94 -11.94
C PHE A 301 17.34 5.99 -11.48
N LYS A 302 18.48 5.56 -10.91
CA LYS A 302 19.55 6.48 -10.47
C LYS A 302 20.09 7.33 -11.63
N LYS A 303 20.31 6.73 -12.80
CA LYS A 303 20.78 7.43 -14.01
C LYS A 303 19.77 8.50 -14.45
N ALA A 304 18.49 8.16 -14.50
CA ALA A 304 17.41 9.07 -14.85
C ALA A 304 17.33 10.27 -13.88
N ILE A 305 17.36 10.02 -12.57
CA ILE A 305 17.30 11.10 -11.57
C ILE A 305 18.55 12.00 -11.64
N ARG A 306 19.76 11.43 -11.79
CA ARG A 306 20.99 12.24 -11.94
C ARG A 306 20.94 13.12 -13.19
N SER A 307 20.46 12.58 -14.30
CA SER A 307 20.25 13.34 -15.54
C SER A 307 19.28 14.50 -15.31
N ALA A 308 18.12 14.24 -14.68
CA ALA A 308 17.13 15.27 -14.38
C ALA A 308 17.70 16.39 -13.47
N VAL A 309 18.46 16.03 -12.43
CA VAL A 309 19.13 17.01 -11.56
C VAL A 309 20.13 17.85 -12.34
N SER A 310 20.94 17.23 -13.20
CA SER A 310 21.95 17.95 -14.00
C SER A 310 21.33 18.97 -14.98
N LYS A 311 20.22 18.59 -15.64
CA LYS A 311 19.47 19.49 -16.53
C LYS A 311 18.95 20.71 -15.78
N ILE A 312 18.39 20.52 -14.59
CA ILE A 312 17.88 21.64 -13.78
C ILE A 312 19.00 22.55 -13.27
N SER A 313 20.19 22.02 -12.96
CA SER A 313 21.34 22.86 -12.61
C SER A 313 21.84 23.68 -13.81
N LEU A 314 21.82 23.11 -15.01
CA LEU A 314 22.20 23.79 -16.25
C LEU A 314 21.20 24.91 -16.59
N ASP A 315 19.89 24.63 -16.53
CA ASP A 315 18.84 25.61 -16.81
C ASP A 315 18.86 26.82 -15.85
N ARG A 316 19.31 26.60 -14.61
CA ARG A 316 19.53 27.70 -13.64
C ARG A 316 20.77 28.52 -13.96
N ALA A 317 21.83 27.87 -14.42
CA ALA A 317 23.08 28.55 -14.79
C ALA A 317 22.92 29.36 -16.07
N SER A 318 22.08 28.91 -17.00
CA SER A 318 21.79 29.60 -18.27
C SER A 318 20.73 30.70 -18.16
N GLY A 319 20.09 30.89 -17.00
CA GLY A 319 19.02 31.89 -16.82
C GLY A 319 17.73 31.61 -17.61
N SER A 320 17.65 30.50 -18.33
CA SER A 320 16.48 30.08 -19.09
C SER A 320 15.48 29.40 -18.16
N MET A 321 14.71 30.18 -17.41
CA MET A 321 13.46 29.66 -16.85
C MET A 321 12.54 29.29 -18.02
N LEU A 322 12.38 27.99 -18.26
CA LEU A 322 11.30 27.44 -19.11
C LEU A 322 9.95 27.92 -18.58
N ARG A 323 9.50 29.09 -19.05
CA ARG A 323 8.12 29.54 -19.02
C ARG A 323 7.45 28.99 -20.27
N THR A 324 6.71 27.90 -20.18
CA THR A 324 5.88 27.49 -21.32
C THR A 324 4.59 26.77 -20.93
N ARG A 325 3.51 27.52 -21.14
CA ARG A 325 2.27 27.19 -21.87
C ARG A 325 1.59 25.83 -21.62
N CYS A 326 0.46 25.90 -20.91
CA CYS A 326 -0.58 24.87 -20.87
C CYS A 326 -1.11 24.54 -22.29
N CYS A 327 -1.04 23.27 -22.69
CA CYS A 327 -1.90 22.73 -23.73
C CYS A 327 -3.02 21.93 -23.06
N THR A 328 -4.23 22.50 -23.04
CA THR A 328 -5.47 21.78 -22.80
C THR A 328 -5.95 21.19 -24.12
N LYS A 329 -6.09 19.86 -24.22
CA LYS A 329 -7.15 19.26 -25.06
C LYS A 329 -7.38 17.76 -24.84
N ARG A 330 -8.64 17.50 -24.45
CA ARG A 330 -9.57 16.38 -24.73
C ARG A 330 -9.21 14.95 -24.32
N GLN A 331 -9.97 14.52 -23.29
CA GLN A 331 -10.28 13.15 -22.89
C GLN A 331 -10.76 12.26 -24.06
N LYS A 332 -10.24 11.04 -24.08
CA LYS A 332 -10.96 9.84 -24.51
C LYS A 332 -10.79 8.79 -23.41
N GLU A 333 -11.89 8.11 -23.10
CA GLU A 333 -11.99 7.04 -22.10
C GLU A 333 -11.36 5.71 -22.58
N PHE A 334 -11.17 4.80 -21.61
CA PHE A 334 -10.89 3.34 -21.67
C PHE A 334 -9.43 2.83 -21.65
N PRO A 335 -9.15 1.56 -21.24
CA PRO A 335 -10.00 0.55 -20.56
C PRO A 335 -9.44 0.05 -19.20
N ALA A 336 -10.30 -0.66 -18.46
CA ALA A 336 -9.92 -1.48 -17.31
C ALA A 336 -9.10 -2.72 -17.73
N GLN A 337 -8.20 -3.13 -16.83
CA GLN A 337 -7.49 -4.41 -16.78
C GLN A 337 -6.79 -4.87 -18.08
N ARG A 338 -5.46 -4.75 -18.10
CA ARG A 338 -4.61 -5.68 -18.85
C ARG A 338 -3.47 -6.17 -17.98
N THR A 339 -3.38 -7.48 -17.90
CA THR A 339 -2.22 -8.28 -17.50
C THR A 339 -0.96 -7.75 -18.20
N LEU A 340 0.05 -7.41 -17.40
CA LEU A 340 1.29 -6.79 -17.84
C LEU A 340 2.33 -7.85 -18.20
N GLU A 341 2.36 -8.26 -19.47
CA GLU A 341 3.57 -8.83 -20.09
C GLU A 341 4.28 -7.73 -20.88
N ILE A 342 5.09 -6.91 -20.21
CA ILE A 342 5.85 -5.82 -20.83
C ILE A 342 7.23 -5.73 -20.17
N SER A 343 8.30 -5.57 -20.97
CA SER A 343 9.66 -5.41 -20.45
C SER A 343 9.76 -4.21 -19.50
N THR A 344 10.54 -4.35 -18.44
CA THR A 344 10.57 -3.43 -17.28
C THR A 344 10.95 -1.98 -17.64
N VAL A 345 11.74 -1.79 -18.71
CA VAL A 345 12.06 -0.46 -19.26
C VAL A 345 10.85 0.15 -19.97
N SER A 346 10.11 -0.64 -20.73
CA SER A 346 8.85 -0.20 -21.35
C SER A 346 7.79 0.11 -20.31
N LEU A 347 7.77 -0.60 -19.17
CA LEU A 347 6.89 -0.30 -18.03
C LEU A 347 7.19 1.10 -17.46
N LEU A 348 8.46 1.39 -17.15
CA LEU A 348 8.92 2.69 -16.66
C LEU A 348 8.58 3.84 -17.63
N LEU A 349 8.78 3.61 -18.93
CA LEU A 349 8.46 4.58 -19.97
C LEU A 349 6.95 4.75 -20.18
N GLN A 350 6.18 3.67 -20.06
CA GLN A 350 4.73 3.69 -20.14
C GLN A 350 4.12 4.40 -18.94
N TYR A 351 4.67 4.23 -17.73
CA TYR A 351 4.27 4.99 -16.53
C TYR A 351 4.63 6.48 -16.64
N MET A 352 5.81 6.80 -17.16
CA MET A 352 6.19 8.19 -17.44
C MET A 352 5.26 8.83 -18.49
N LYS A 353 4.84 8.08 -19.51
CA LYS A 353 3.86 8.52 -20.52
C LYS A 353 2.46 8.67 -19.93
N TRP A 354 2.02 7.72 -19.11
CA TRP A 354 0.71 7.71 -18.44
C TRP A 354 0.51 8.88 -17.47
N ALA A 355 1.57 9.26 -16.73
CA ALA A 355 1.52 10.38 -15.80
C ALA A 355 1.25 11.74 -16.50
N VAL A 356 1.59 11.86 -17.78
CA VAL A 356 1.30 13.06 -18.59
C VAL A 356 -0.18 13.12 -18.98
N ASP A 357 -0.83 11.97 -19.19
CA ASP A 357 -2.19 11.89 -19.74
C ASP A 357 -3.32 12.02 -18.69
N LYS A 358 -3.09 11.64 -17.42
CA LYS A 358 -4.17 11.55 -16.40
C LYS A 358 -4.42 12.82 -15.57
N THR A 359 -3.45 13.71 -15.37
CA THR A 359 -3.59 14.76 -14.35
C THR A 359 -4.20 16.05 -14.90
N ASN A 360 -5.53 16.10 -14.98
CA ASN A 360 -6.33 17.32 -15.21
C ASN A 360 -6.26 18.35 -14.04
N TRP A 361 -5.09 18.51 -13.40
CA TRP A 361 -4.91 19.28 -12.16
C TRP A 361 -4.09 20.55 -12.44
N GLN A 362 -4.58 21.70 -11.94
CA GLN A 362 -3.98 23.01 -12.19
C GLN A 362 -2.50 23.07 -11.80
N THR A 363 -1.67 23.23 -12.83
CA THR A 363 -0.21 23.24 -12.79
C THR A 363 0.36 24.54 -12.23
N LYS A 364 1.11 24.44 -11.13
CA LYS A 364 2.23 25.37 -10.86
C LYS A 364 3.54 24.59 -11.12
N MET A 365 4.13 24.82 -12.30
CA MET A 365 5.41 24.28 -12.79
C MET A 365 5.51 22.75 -12.95
N LEU A 366 5.20 22.28 -14.17
CA LEU A 366 5.75 21.04 -14.72
C LEU A 366 7.14 21.32 -15.31
N ILE A 367 8.11 20.44 -15.03
CA ILE A 367 9.39 20.41 -15.75
C ILE A 367 9.20 19.48 -16.94
N ASN A 368 9.35 19.98 -18.17
CA ASN A 368 9.22 19.17 -19.37
C ASN A 368 10.53 18.41 -19.59
N ILE A 369 10.51 17.08 -19.54
CA ILE A 369 11.59 16.24 -20.08
C ILE A 369 11.20 15.96 -21.52
N PRO A 370 11.91 16.50 -22.54
CA PRO A 370 11.54 16.26 -23.93
C PRO A 370 11.64 14.76 -24.27
N PHE A 371 10.51 14.22 -24.73
CA PHE A 371 10.26 12.81 -25.09
C PHE A 371 11.18 12.31 -26.23
N GLU A 372 11.71 13.23 -27.04
CA GLU A 372 12.55 12.96 -28.21
C GLU A 372 13.93 12.34 -27.87
N ALA A 373 14.38 12.48 -26.62
CA ALA A 373 15.63 11.87 -26.15
C ALA A 373 15.49 10.38 -25.74
N LEU A 374 14.27 9.86 -25.62
CA LEU A 374 13.99 8.48 -25.17
C LEU A 374 13.67 7.51 -26.32
N GLN A 375 13.31 8.01 -27.51
CA GLN A 375 13.04 7.18 -28.69
C GLN A 375 14.29 6.81 -29.49
N THR A 376 15.38 7.58 -29.37
CA THR A 376 16.59 7.39 -30.18
C THR A 376 17.46 6.21 -29.74
N GLU A 377 17.27 5.66 -28.53
CA GLU A 377 17.91 4.40 -28.10
C GLU A 377 17.12 3.13 -28.48
N ILE A 378 15.83 3.24 -28.82
CA ILE A 378 14.98 2.07 -29.16
C ILE A 378 15.09 1.70 -30.66
N THR A 379 15.51 2.63 -31.52
CA THR A 379 15.68 2.38 -32.97
C THR A 379 17.11 1.97 -33.37
N LYS A 380 17.99 1.73 -32.40
CA LYS A 380 19.36 1.25 -32.62
C LYS A 380 19.68 0.02 -31.76
N VAL A 381 18.85 -1.00 -31.89
CA VAL A 381 19.27 -2.38 -31.63
C VAL A 381 18.90 -3.15 -32.91
N PRO A 382 19.87 -3.76 -33.62
CA PRO A 382 19.56 -4.60 -34.77
C PRO A 382 18.71 -5.81 -34.40
#